data_AF-A0A950TRU0-F1
#
_entry.id   AF-A0A950TRU0-F1
#
_cell.length_a   1.000
_cell.length_b   1.000
_cell.length_c   1.000
_cell.angle_alpha   90.00
_cell.angle_beta   90.00
_cell.angle_gamma   90.00
#
_symmetry.space_group_name_H-M   'P 1'
#
loop_
_entity.id
_entity.type
_entity.pdbx_description
1 polymer ?
#
loop_
_entity_poly.entity_id
_entity_poly.type
_entity_poly.pdbx_seq_one_letter_code
_entity_poly.pdbx_strand_id
1 'polypeptide(L)'
;MFRVKSPQDFGAAIVFLLIGLAGLYFGRELTYGTAARMGPGYFPYILSWLIIGIGGVVGLMSLSIEGPPIEAPQFRPIFFVLLSVVIFGYLMSYVGLAITGVVMTLIAAFARRNFNLLESFALGVGLSIGCVLIFVYALGQPL
;
A
#
# COMPACT_ATOMS: atom_id res chain seq x y z
N MET A 1 -34.90 -5.76 -6.59
CA MET A 1 -34.10 -4.89 -7.48
C MET A 1 -32.87 -4.43 -6.68
N PHE A 2 -31.69 -4.98 -6.94
CA PHE A 2 -30.47 -4.61 -6.21
C PHE A 2 -30.07 -3.19 -6.61
N ARG A 3 -30.31 -2.21 -5.74
CA ARG A 3 -29.91 -0.81 -5.96
C ARG A 3 -28.62 -0.57 -5.20
N VAL A 4 -27.57 -0.18 -5.90
CA VAL A 4 -26.31 0.24 -5.28
C VAL A 4 -26.58 1.52 -4.50
N LYS A 5 -26.35 1.49 -3.19
CA LYS A 5 -26.57 2.63 -2.29
C LYS A 5 -25.29 3.42 -2.01
N SER A 6 -24.14 2.75 -2.11
CA SER A 6 -22.81 3.37 -2.06
C SER A 6 -22.03 3.09 -3.36
N PRO A 7 -22.10 3.98 -4.36
CA PRO A 7 -21.36 3.81 -5.62
C PRO A 7 -19.84 3.77 -5.43
N GLN A 8 -19.31 4.55 -4.48
CA GLN A 8 -17.89 4.59 -4.17
C GLN A 8 -17.37 3.26 -3.61
N ASP A 9 -18.06 2.70 -2.63
CA ASP A 9 -17.65 1.43 -2.02
C ASP A 9 -17.82 0.27 -3.01
N PHE A 10 -18.85 0.31 -3.84
CA PHE A 10 -19.03 -0.67 -4.91
C PHE A 10 -17.88 -0.61 -5.93
N GLY A 11 -17.44 0.60 -6.31
CA GLY A 11 -16.27 0.78 -7.16
C GLY A 11 -14.99 0.26 -6.52
N ALA A 12 -14.76 0.56 -5.24
CA ALA A 12 -13.61 0.06 -4.48
C ALA A 12 -13.61 -1.48 -4.38
N ALA A 13 -14.79 -2.09 -4.15
CA ALA A 13 -14.96 -3.53 -4.13
C ALA A 13 -14.55 -4.19 -5.46
N ILE A 14 -14.97 -3.61 -6.60
CA ILE A 14 -14.54 -4.09 -7.92
C ILE A 14 -13.03 -4.02 -8.07
N VAL A 15 -12.41 -2.90 -7.70
CA VAL A 15 -10.95 -2.74 -7.80
C VAL A 15 -10.22 -3.77 -6.92
N PHE A 16 -10.67 -3.99 -5.70
CA PHE A 16 -10.09 -5.01 -4.81
C PHE A 16 -10.23 -6.41 -5.38
N LEU A 17 -11.42 -6.77 -5.89
CA LEU A 17 -11.63 -8.07 -6.54
C LEU A 17 -10.70 -8.23 -7.76
N LEU A 18 -10.57 -7.22 -8.61
CA LEU A 18 -9.69 -7.27 -9.78
C LEU A 18 -8.22 -7.43 -9.39
N ILE A 19 -7.73 -6.64 -8.44
CA ILE A 19 -6.33 -6.71 -7.96
C ILE A 19 -6.06 -8.07 -7.32
N GLY A 20 -6.95 -8.56 -6.47
CA GLY A 20 -6.78 -9.85 -5.81
C GLY A 20 -6.84 -11.01 -6.81
N LEU A 21 -7.78 -11.00 -7.76
CA LEU A 21 -7.84 -12.00 -8.82
C LEU A 21 -6.62 -11.96 -9.74
N ALA A 22 -6.12 -10.77 -10.08
CA ALA A 22 -4.88 -10.61 -10.82
C ALA A 22 -3.68 -11.19 -10.04
N GLY A 23 -3.58 -10.90 -8.74
CA GLY A 23 -2.57 -11.49 -7.86
C GLY A 23 -2.62 -13.01 -7.83
N LEU A 24 -3.83 -13.59 -7.73
CA LEU A 24 -4.04 -15.04 -7.82
C LEU A 24 -3.78 -15.63 -9.20
N TYR A 25 -3.83 -14.84 -10.27
CA TYR A 25 -3.57 -15.29 -11.64
C TYR A 25 -2.07 -15.27 -11.94
N PHE A 26 -1.40 -14.14 -11.69
CA PHE A 26 0.05 -14.01 -11.89
C PHE A 26 0.86 -14.81 -10.87
N GLY A 27 0.30 -15.06 -9.68
CA GLY A 27 0.94 -15.85 -8.65
C GLY A 27 0.92 -17.37 -8.88
N ARG A 28 0.20 -17.89 -9.89
CA ARG A 28 -0.04 -19.34 -10.05
C ARG A 28 1.20 -20.19 -10.25
N GLU A 29 2.22 -19.60 -10.83
CA GLU A 29 3.48 -20.28 -11.13
C GLU A 29 4.47 -20.18 -9.97
N LEU A 30 4.17 -19.37 -8.95
CA LEU A 30 5.03 -19.19 -7.79
C LEU A 30 4.84 -20.35 -6.80
N THR A 31 5.96 -20.90 -6.34
CA THR A 31 5.95 -21.95 -5.32
C THR A 31 5.42 -21.40 -4.00
N TYR A 32 4.42 -22.09 -3.44
CA TYR A 32 3.78 -21.65 -2.20
C TYR A 32 4.66 -21.91 -0.96
N GLY A 33 5.33 -23.06 -0.87
CA GLY A 33 6.13 -23.42 0.30
C GLY A 33 5.30 -23.74 1.55
N THR A 34 5.88 -23.59 2.74
CA THR A 34 5.20 -23.81 4.03
C THR A 34 5.27 -22.57 4.92
N ALA A 35 4.49 -22.49 5.99
CA ALA A 35 4.53 -21.35 6.91
C ALA A 35 5.93 -21.13 7.53
N ALA A 36 6.68 -22.21 7.76
CA ALA A 36 8.05 -22.15 8.29
C ALA A 36 9.12 -21.87 7.20
N ARG A 37 8.80 -22.10 5.93
CA ARG A 37 9.65 -21.84 4.77
C ARG A 37 8.80 -21.28 3.65
N MET A 38 8.41 -20.01 3.81
CA MET A 38 7.53 -19.32 2.89
C MET A 38 8.17 -19.27 1.50
N GLY A 39 7.49 -19.85 0.51
CA GLY A 39 7.88 -19.68 -0.88
C GLY A 39 7.53 -18.28 -1.39
N PRO A 40 8.05 -17.88 -2.56
CA PRO A 40 7.76 -16.57 -3.16
C PRO A 40 6.26 -16.34 -3.41
N GLY A 41 5.48 -17.42 -3.58
CA GLY A 41 4.03 -17.35 -3.74
C GLY A 41 3.25 -17.22 -2.42
N TYR A 42 3.80 -17.63 -1.27
CA TYR A 42 3.06 -17.73 -0.01
C TYR A 42 2.34 -16.41 0.35
N PHE A 43 3.12 -15.33 0.39
CA PHE A 43 2.63 -14.02 0.81
C PHE A 43 1.68 -13.39 -0.24
N PRO A 44 2.03 -13.32 -1.54
CA PRO A 44 1.11 -12.84 -2.57
C PRO A 44 -0.23 -13.55 -2.59
N TYR A 45 -0.25 -14.88 -2.42
CA TYR A 45 -1.49 -15.66 -2.44
C TYR A 45 -2.42 -15.32 -1.27
N ILE A 46 -1.89 -15.32 -0.04
CA ILE A 46 -2.69 -15.01 1.15
C ILE A 46 -3.21 -13.57 1.06
N LEU A 47 -2.34 -12.63 0.67
CA LEU A 47 -2.72 -11.24 0.53
C LEU A 47 -3.82 -11.05 -0.53
N SER A 48 -3.72 -11.77 -1.66
CA SER A 48 -4.74 -11.74 -2.71
C SER A 48 -6.10 -12.24 -2.22
N TRP A 49 -6.13 -13.33 -1.45
CA TRP A 49 -7.37 -13.83 -0.83
C TRP A 49 -7.95 -12.87 0.20
N LEU A 50 -7.11 -12.23 1.02
CA LEU A 50 -7.54 -11.22 1.97
C LEU A 50 -8.17 -10.01 1.25
N ILE A 51 -7.53 -9.52 0.18
CA ILE A 51 -8.05 -8.41 -0.62
C ILE A 51 -9.39 -8.79 -1.26
N ILE A 52 -9.52 -10.01 -1.80
CA ILE A 52 -10.79 -10.51 -2.34
C ILE A 52 -11.88 -10.55 -1.26
N GLY A 53 -11.54 -11.05 -0.07
CA GLY A 53 -12.46 -11.11 1.06
C GLY A 53 -12.95 -9.73 1.49
N ILE A 54 -12.03 -8.77 1.65
CA ILE A 54 -12.35 -7.38 1.97
C ILE A 54 -13.21 -6.76 0.87
N GLY A 55 -12.85 -6.95 -0.41
CA GLY A 55 -13.63 -6.49 -1.55
C GLY A 55 -15.05 -7.05 -1.56
N GLY A 56 -15.21 -8.34 -1.25
CA GLY A 56 -16.52 -8.98 -1.11
C GLY A 56 -17.36 -8.38 0.01
N VAL A 57 -16.78 -8.17 1.20
CA VAL A 57 -17.47 -7.55 2.35
C VAL A 57 -17.89 -6.11 2.02
N VAL A 58 -16.97 -5.29 1.49
CA VAL A 58 -17.26 -3.90 1.09
C VAL A 58 -18.33 -3.85 0.00
N GLY A 59 -18.27 -4.75 -0.98
CA GLY A 59 -19.26 -4.87 -2.04
C GLY A 59 -20.66 -5.21 -1.51
N LEU A 60 -20.77 -6.15 -0.57
CA LEU A 60 -22.04 -6.48 0.09
C LEU A 60 -22.57 -5.31 0.94
N MET A 61 -21.69 -4.62 1.67
CA MET A 61 -22.05 -3.43 2.45
C MET A 61 -22.57 -2.30 1.57
N SER A 62 -22.01 -2.11 0.37
CA SER A 62 -22.40 -1.05 -0.57
C SER A 62 -23.86 -1.14 -1.07
N LEU A 63 -24.48 -2.33 -0.95
CA LEU A 63 -25.89 -2.56 -1.29
C LEU A 63 -26.83 -2.17 -0.14
N SER A 64 -26.33 -2.19 1.09
CA SER A 64 -27.12 -1.97 2.30
C SER A 64 -26.96 -0.56 2.86
N ILE A 65 -25.75 -0.01 2.77
CA ILE A 65 -25.33 1.27 3.36
C ILE A 65 -25.29 2.35 2.28
N GLU A 66 -25.90 3.50 2.58
CA GLU A 66 -25.82 4.68 1.72
C GLU A 66 -24.43 5.31 1.83
N GLY A 67 -23.83 5.59 0.68
CA GLY A 67 -22.50 6.17 0.63
C GLY A 67 -22.37 7.23 -0.46
N PRO A 68 -21.27 7.99 -0.42
CA PRO A 68 -21.02 9.07 -1.35
C PRO A 68 -20.90 8.58 -2.80
N PRO A 69 -21.16 9.47 -3.77
CA PRO A 69 -20.82 9.21 -5.17
C PRO A 69 -19.30 9.11 -5.36
N ILE A 70 -18.88 8.48 -6.45
CA ILE A 70 -17.45 8.39 -6.81
C ILE A 70 -16.91 9.79 -7.08
N GLU A 71 -15.91 10.19 -6.30
CA GLU A 71 -15.19 11.45 -6.49
C GLU A 71 -14.23 11.40 -7.70
N ALA A 72 -13.91 12.57 -8.24
CA ALA A 72 -12.94 12.69 -9.33
C ALA A 72 -11.51 12.32 -8.84
N PRO A 73 -10.71 11.64 -9.69
CA PRO A 73 -9.35 11.25 -9.30
C PRO A 73 -8.47 12.47 -9.03
N GLN A 74 -7.79 12.46 -7.88
CA GLN A 74 -6.84 13.50 -7.50
C GLN A 74 -5.43 13.14 -8.01
N PHE A 75 -4.99 13.79 -9.10
CA PHE A 75 -3.70 13.50 -9.73
C PHE A 75 -2.48 13.86 -8.87
N ARG A 76 -2.60 14.87 -8.01
CA ARG A 76 -1.49 15.34 -7.16
C ARG A 76 -1.03 14.26 -6.16
N PRO A 77 -1.92 13.67 -5.33
CA PRO A 77 -1.55 12.55 -4.47
C PRO A 77 -0.95 11.37 -5.25
N ILE A 78 -1.55 11.01 -6.38
CA ILE A 78 -1.09 9.90 -7.23
C ILE A 78 0.36 10.14 -7.66
N PHE A 79 0.65 11.34 -8.19
CA PHE A 79 1.99 11.69 -8.65
C PHE A 79 3.03 11.66 -7.52
N PHE A 80 2.77 12.32 -6.38
CA PHE A 80 3.75 12.38 -5.29
C PHE A 80 4.00 11.03 -4.62
N VAL A 81 2.97 10.18 -4.48
CA VAL A 81 3.13 8.83 -3.93
C VAL A 81 3.98 7.98 -4.87
N LEU A 82 3.68 7.96 -6.18
CA LEU A 82 4.49 7.24 -7.15
C LEU A 82 5.93 7.75 -7.20
N LEU A 83 6.12 9.07 -7.19
CA LEU A 83 7.43 9.70 -7.16
C LEU A 83 8.23 9.28 -5.92
N SER A 84 7.58 9.22 -4.74
CA SER A 84 8.24 8.79 -3.51
C SER A 84 8.74 7.34 -3.59
N VAL A 85 7.97 6.43 -4.21
CA VAL A 85 8.35 5.02 -4.39
C VAL A 85 9.53 4.89 -5.36
N VAL A 86 9.50 5.62 -6.48
CA VAL A 86 10.60 5.63 -7.46
C VAL A 86 11.88 6.18 -6.84
N ILE A 87 11.78 7.29 -6.09
CA ILE A 87 12.92 7.88 -5.40
C ILE A 87 13.44 6.95 -4.31
N PHE A 88 12.56 6.26 -3.56
CA PHE A 88 12.98 5.26 -2.59
C PHE A 88 13.81 4.16 -3.25
N GLY A 89 13.29 3.54 -4.32
CA GLY A 89 14.00 2.48 -5.04
C GLY A 89 15.34 2.95 -5.62
N TYR A 90 15.41 4.20 -6.08
CA TYR A 90 16.66 4.77 -6.59
C TYR A 90 17.66 5.12 -5.48
N LEU A 91 17.28 5.87 -4.45
CA LEU A 91 18.18 6.37 -3.40
C LEU A 91 18.65 5.28 -2.43
N MET A 92 17.84 4.24 -2.21
CA MET A 92 18.10 3.22 -1.19
C MET A 92 19.51 2.62 -1.32
N SER A 93 19.93 2.30 -2.54
CA SER A 93 21.26 1.71 -2.81
C SER A 93 22.43 2.68 -2.72
N TYR A 94 22.20 4.00 -2.73
CA TYR A 94 23.27 5.00 -2.70
C TYR A 94 23.49 5.60 -1.31
N VAL A 95 22.41 5.89 -0.59
CA VAL A 95 22.45 6.69 0.66
C VAL A 95 21.93 5.90 1.86
N GLY A 96 21.46 4.67 1.64
CA GLY A 96 20.98 3.76 2.67
C GLY A 96 19.56 4.07 3.16
N LEU A 97 19.04 3.16 3.99
CA LEU A 97 17.65 3.17 4.46
C LEU A 97 17.30 4.42 5.26
N ALA A 98 18.23 4.90 6.10
CA ALA A 98 17.97 6.00 7.03
C ALA A 98 17.60 7.30 6.29
N ILE A 99 18.46 7.74 5.36
CA ILE A 99 18.27 8.99 4.63
C ILE A 99 17.16 8.84 3.60
N THR A 100 17.11 7.70 2.91
CA THR A 100 16.06 7.41 1.92
C THR A 100 14.66 7.42 2.55
N GLY A 101 14.50 6.86 3.74
CA GLY A 101 13.24 6.85 4.49
C GLY A 101 12.72 8.26 4.78
N VAL A 102 13.59 9.17 5.23
CA VAL A 102 13.21 10.56 5.50
C VAL A 102 12.83 11.26 4.19
N VAL A 103 13.65 11.14 3.15
CA VAL A 103 13.43 11.80 1.86
C VAL A 103 12.13 11.34 1.21
N MET A 104 11.87 10.03 1.13
CA MET A 104 10.62 9.52 0.55
C MET A 104 9.40 9.98 1.34
N THR A 105 9.50 10.06 2.67
CA THR A 105 8.38 10.48 3.53
C THR A 105 8.04 11.95 3.31
N LEU A 106 9.06 12.80 3.15
CA LEU A 106 8.87 14.21 2.82
C LEU A 106 8.23 14.39 1.44
N ILE A 107 8.66 13.63 0.44
CA ILE A 107 8.07 13.65 -0.90
C ILE A 107 6.60 13.22 -0.85
N ALA A 108 6.30 12.12 -0.15
CA ALA A 108 4.93 11.64 0.04
C ALA A 108 4.06 12.67 0.78
N ALA A 109 4.62 13.45 1.71
CA ALA A 109 3.89 14.47 2.44
C ALA A 109 3.32 15.59 1.53
N PHE A 110 3.94 15.87 0.37
CA PHE A 110 3.43 16.83 -0.62
C PHE A 110 2.14 16.38 -1.32
N ALA A 111 1.74 15.11 -1.15
CA ALA A 111 0.43 14.60 -1.55
C ALA A 111 -0.70 15.32 -0.80
N ARG A 112 -0.46 15.76 0.44
CA ARG A 112 -1.44 16.50 1.25
C ARG A 112 -1.47 17.98 0.85
N ARG A 113 -2.67 18.58 0.87
CA ARG A 113 -2.86 20.00 0.54
C ARG A 113 -2.36 20.93 1.66
N ASN A 114 -2.59 20.54 2.90
CA ASN A 114 -2.10 21.23 4.10
C ASN A 114 -0.86 20.47 4.62
N PHE A 115 0.33 20.88 4.19
CA PHE A 115 1.57 20.23 4.62
C PHE A 115 2.26 21.09 5.69
N ASN A 116 2.50 20.49 6.86
CA ASN A 116 3.38 21.03 7.87
C ASN A 116 4.75 20.37 7.70
N LEU A 117 5.76 21.16 7.31
CA LEU A 117 7.10 20.64 7.05
C LEU A 117 7.71 20.03 8.32
N LEU A 118 7.49 20.66 9.47
CA LEU A 118 8.02 20.20 10.76
C LEU A 118 7.42 18.86 11.19
N GLU A 119 6.10 18.71 11.10
CA GLU A 119 5.43 17.44 11.40
C GLU A 119 5.85 16.33 10.43
N SER A 120 5.93 16.64 9.14
CA SER A 120 6.29 15.66 8.11
C SER A 120 7.75 15.22 8.25
N PHE A 121 8.63 16.15 8.63
CA PHE A 121 10.03 15.85 8.94
C PHE A 121 10.14 15.00 10.21
N ALA A 122 9.46 15.36 11.29
CA ALA A 122 9.44 14.58 12.52
C ALA A 122 8.91 13.17 12.31
N LEU A 123 7.83 13.02 11.52
CA LEU A 123 7.30 11.72 11.12
C LEU A 123 8.30 10.93 10.27
N GLY A 124 8.94 11.58 9.28
CA GLY A 124 9.94 10.93 8.43
C GLY A 124 11.16 10.43 9.21
N VAL A 125 11.67 11.25 10.15
CA VAL A 125 12.77 10.88 11.04
C VAL A 125 12.34 9.73 11.96
N GLY A 126 11.17 9.82 12.59
CA GLY A 126 10.67 8.77 13.48
C GLY A 126 10.48 7.43 12.78
N LEU A 127 9.86 7.44 11.59
CA LEU A 127 9.68 6.25 10.76
C LEU A 127 11.03 5.67 10.33
N SER A 128 11.95 6.52 9.87
CA SER A 128 13.29 6.11 9.46
C SER A 128 14.07 5.45 10.60
N ILE A 129 14.05 6.05 11.80
CA ILE A 129 14.66 5.47 13.00
C ILE A 129 14.05 4.10 13.30
N GLY A 130 12.72 3.99 13.28
CA GLY A 130 12.02 2.72 13.50
C GLY A 130 12.44 1.66 12.48
N CYS A 131 12.52 2.01 11.20
CA CYS A 131 12.99 1.12 10.14
C CYS A 131 14.43 0.68 10.37
N VAL A 132 15.35 1.59 10.70
CA VAL A 132 16.75 1.24 10.97
C VAL A 132 16.88 0.32 12.19
N LEU A 133 16.16 0.62 13.27
CA LEU A 133 16.16 -0.22 14.47
C LEU A 133 15.68 -1.63 14.18
N ILE A 134 14.59 -1.78 13.42
CA ILE A 134 14.03 -3.10 13.11
C ILE A 134 14.91 -3.84 12.09
N PHE A 135 15.22 -3.22 10.96
CA PHE A 135 15.86 -3.92 9.84
C PHE A 135 17.37 -4.10 10.04
N VAL A 136 18.07 -3.07 10.54
CA VAL A 136 19.53 -3.14 10.72
C VAL A 136 19.87 -3.80 12.04
N TYR A 137 19.26 -3.35 13.14
CA TYR A 137 19.66 -3.82 14.47
C TYR A 137 18.93 -5.10 14.92
N ALA A 138 17.61 -5.18 14.75
CA ALA A 138 16.85 -6.35 15.23
C ALA A 138 16.94 -7.55 14.28
N LEU A 139 16.92 -7.32 12.96
CA LEU A 139 16.93 -8.36 11.94
C LEU A 139 18.31 -8.61 11.32
N GLY A 140 19.28 -7.70 11.51
CA GLY A 140 20.64 -7.85 10.97
C GLY A 140 20.71 -7.86 9.45
N GLN A 141 19.77 -7.21 8.76
CA GLN A 141 19.76 -7.16 7.30
C GLN A 141 20.94 -6.33 6.78
N PRO A 142 21.75 -6.87 5.86
CA PRO A 142 22.72 -6.05 5.13
C PRO A 142 21.95 -5.07 4.24
N LEU A 143 22.25 -3.78 4.42
CA LEU A 143 21.74 -2.68 3.60
C LEU A 143 22.51 -2.56 2.28
#